data_AF-G9PFN9-F1
#
_entry.id   AF-G9PFN9-F1
#
_cell.length_a   1.000
_cell.length_b   1.000
_cell.length_c   1.000
_cell.angle_alpha   90.00
_cell.angle_beta   90.00
_cell.angle_gamma   90.00
#
_symmetry.space_group_name_H-M   'P 1'
#
loop_
_entity.id
_entity.type
_entity.pdbx_description
1 polymer ?
#
loop_
_entity_poly.entity_id
_entity_poly.type
_entity_poly.pdbx_seq_one_letter_code
_entity_poly.pdbx_strand_id
1 'polypeptide(L)'
;MCESRSEKAFNEKLARSQWISKQASPVKLRPAPPVVLSQEMGLPSEGERERKNYFTAALCLGIPGVIMLLIPFIYIIALLPGDHGDSGDDLAWEIFFMFMTFFPIGLVLSVVALIMFDFGENLCK
;
A
#
# COMPACT_ATOMS: atom_id res chain seq x y z
N MET A 1 -9.41 3.17 62.85
CA MET A 1 -8.48 2.89 61.73
C MET A 1 -7.27 3.79 61.91
N CYS A 2 -6.09 3.23 62.16
CA CYS A 2 -4.85 4.01 62.18
C CYS A 2 -4.32 4.07 60.75
N GLU A 3 -4.33 5.25 60.14
CA GLU A 3 -3.59 5.47 58.89
C GLU A 3 -2.12 5.13 59.09
N SER A 4 -1.57 4.34 58.19
CA SER A 4 -0.15 4.02 58.19
C SER A 4 0.66 5.29 57.88
N ARG A 5 1.87 5.43 58.46
CA ARG A 5 2.74 6.61 58.27
C ARG A 5 3.02 6.89 56.77
N SER A 6 2.98 5.84 55.94
CA SER A 6 3.14 5.90 54.49
C SER A 6 1.94 6.52 53.76
N GLU A 7 0.71 6.20 54.16
CA GLU A 7 -0.50 6.79 53.55
C GLU A 7 -0.56 8.29 53.80
N LYS A 8 -0.19 8.73 55.01
CA LYS A 8 -0.17 10.15 55.34
C LYS A 8 0.85 10.92 54.48
N ALA A 9 2.03 10.35 54.26
CA ALA A 9 3.06 10.95 53.41
C ALA A 9 2.67 10.94 51.92
N PHE A 10 1.97 9.90 51.47
CA PHE A 10 1.46 9.81 50.11
C PHE A 10 0.34 10.84 49.86
N ASN A 11 -0.63 10.94 50.77
CA ASN A 11 -1.75 11.87 50.68
C ASN A 11 -1.28 13.33 50.75
N GLU A 12 -0.26 13.63 51.56
CA GLU A 12 0.36 14.96 51.61
C GLU A 12 1.05 15.32 50.28
N LYS A 13 1.79 14.38 49.68
CA LYS A 13 2.41 14.59 48.36
C LYS A 13 1.36 14.75 47.26
N LEU A 14 0.28 13.98 47.30
CA LEU A 14 -0.81 14.06 46.32
C LEU A 14 -1.53 15.41 46.41
N ALA A 15 -1.86 15.87 47.62
CA ALA A 15 -2.48 17.16 47.84
C ALA A 15 -1.58 18.32 47.37
N ARG A 16 -0.28 18.22 47.60
CA ARG A 16 0.71 19.21 47.12
C ARG A 16 0.78 19.26 45.60
N SER A 17 0.81 18.10 44.94
CA SER A 17 0.80 18.02 43.47
C SER A 17 -0.49 18.58 42.86
N GLN A 18 -1.63 18.30 43.47
CA GLN A 18 -2.92 18.86 43.05
C GLN A 18 -2.98 20.38 43.24
N TRP A 19 -2.39 20.91 44.32
CA TRP A 19 -2.30 22.34 44.55
C TRP A 19 -1.41 23.05 43.51
N ILE A 20 -0.26 22.45 43.15
CA ILE A 20 0.61 22.96 42.07
C ILE A 20 -0.11 22.91 40.72
N SER A 21 -0.85 21.83 40.45
CA SER A 21 -1.70 21.71 39.24
C SER A 21 -2.78 22.79 39.19
N LYS A 22 -3.38 23.16 40.34
CA LYS A 22 -4.39 24.22 40.42
C LYS A 22 -3.81 25.64 40.47
N GLN A 23 -2.52 25.80 40.80
CA GLN A 23 -1.80 27.09 40.79
C GLN A 23 -1.05 27.37 39.49
N ALA A 24 -1.08 26.46 38.51
CA ALA A 24 -0.65 26.75 37.15
C ALA A 24 -1.62 27.75 36.50
N SER A 25 -1.46 29.02 36.85
CA SER A 25 -2.01 30.17 36.13
C SER A 25 -1.72 30.02 34.64
N PRO A 26 -2.67 30.34 33.74
CA PRO A 26 -2.46 30.18 32.31
C PRO A 26 -1.40 31.20 31.86
N VAL A 27 -0.14 30.79 31.83
CA VAL A 27 0.90 31.52 31.12
C VAL A 27 0.49 31.50 29.66
N LYS A 28 0.02 32.66 29.19
CA LYS A 28 -0.43 32.93 27.83
C LYS A 28 0.74 32.74 26.85
N LEU A 29 1.06 31.50 26.52
CA LEU A 29 1.96 31.16 25.44
C LEU A 29 1.23 31.42 24.12
N ARG A 30 1.77 32.36 23.34
CA ARG A 30 1.42 32.62 21.93
C ARG A 30 1.15 31.31 21.18
N PRO A 31 0.16 31.27 20.26
CA PRO A 31 0.02 30.12 19.37
C PRO A 31 1.28 30.03 18.51
N ALA A 32 2.14 29.05 18.76
CA ALA A 32 3.06 28.58 17.74
C ALA A 32 2.20 28.02 16.58
N PRO A 33 2.54 28.29 15.32
CA PRO A 33 1.84 27.66 14.21
C PRO A 33 1.91 26.13 14.42
N PRO A 34 0.85 25.37 14.09
CA PRO A 34 0.91 23.93 14.19
C PRO A 34 1.95 23.48 13.16
N VAL A 35 3.17 23.22 13.64
CA VAL A 35 4.06 22.30 12.96
C VAL A 35 3.27 21.01 12.96
N VAL A 36 2.66 20.73 11.82
CA VAL A 36 1.94 19.50 11.56
C VAL A 36 3.02 18.42 11.49
N LEU A 37 3.51 17.99 12.65
CA LEU A 37 4.16 16.70 12.84
C LEU A 37 3.05 15.65 12.71
N SER A 38 2.53 15.52 11.49
CA SER A 38 1.76 14.36 11.01
C SER A 38 2.72 13.18 10.81
N GLN A 39 3.52 12.91 11.84
CA GLN A 39 4.35 11.73 12.01
C GLN A 39 4.25 11.29 13.47
N GLU A 40 3.06 11.40 14.05
CA GLU A 40 2.75 10.57 15.20
C GLU A 40 2.44 9.17 14.65
N MET A 41 3.15 8.18 15.18
CA MET A 41 3.06 6.76 14.85
C MET A 41 1.65 6.22 15.11
N GLY A 42 0.70 6.58 14.25
CA GLY A 42 -0.57 5.90 14.10
C GLY A 42 -0.36 4.76 13.12
N LEU A 43 -0.66 3.54 13.53
CA LEU A 43 -0.92 2.48 12.57
C LEU A 43 -1.86 3.05 11.51
N PRO A 44 -1.56 2.87 10.20
CA PRO A 44 -2.47 3.33 9.15
C PRO A 44 -3.86 2.79 9.50
N SER A 45 -4.88 3.65 9.42
CA SER A 45 -6.25 3.20 9.65
C SER A 45 -6.51 1.95 8.81
N GLU A 46 -7.29 1.00 9.33
CA GLU A 46 -7.46 -0.32 8.69
C GLU A 46 -7.77 -0.18 7.17
N GLY A 47 -8.62 0.79 6.81
CA GLY A 47 -8.91 1.13 5.42
C GLY A 47 -7.73 1.71 4.61
N GLU A 48 -6.85 2.51 5.21
CA GLU A 48 -5.65 3.05 4.52
C GLU A 48 -4.60 1.96 4.26
N ARG A 49 -4.51 0.97 5.16
CA ARG A 49 -3.69 -0.23 4.97
C ARG A 49 -4.27 -1.15 3.89
N GLU A 50 -5.57 -1.39 3.92
CA GLU A 50 -6.28 -2.19 2.91
C GLU A 50 -6.16 -1.56 1.52
N ARG A 51 -6.30 -0.23 1.40
CA ARG A 51 -6.09 0.52 0.16
C ARG A 51 -4.71 0.28 -0.46
N LYS A 52 -3.65 0.42 0.35
CA LYS A 52 -2.27 0.18 -0.11
C LYS A 52 -2.07 -1.27 -0.56
N ASN A 53 -2.74 -2.22 0.09
CA ASN A 53 -2.67 -3.63 -0.28
C ASN A 53 -3.35 -3.90 -1.62
N TYR A 54 -4.55 -3.36 -1.88
CA TYR A 54 -5.24 -3.52 -3.17
C TYR A 54 -4.46 -2.87 -4.32
N PHE A 55 -3.94 -1.67 -4.12
CA PHE A 55 -3.11 -1.00 -5.13
C PHE A 55 -1.82 -1.78 -5.42
N THR A 56 -1.16 -2.28 -4.37
CA THR A 56 0.05 -3.12 -4.51
C THR A 56 -0.28 -4.41 -5.25
N ALA A 57 -1.35 -5.10 -4.87
CA ALA A 57 -1.77 -6.33 -5.52
C ALA A 57 -2.17 -6.10 -6.99
N ALA A 58 -2.86 -4.99 -7.29
CA ALA A 58 -3.18 -4.58 -8.65
C ALA A 58 -1.92 -4.38 -9.49
N LEU A 59 -0.88 -3.72 -8.97
CA LEU A 59 0.40 -3.58 -9.68
C LEU A 59 1.13 -4.92 -9.82
N CYS A 60 1.15 -5.75 -8.77
CA CYS A 60 1.79 -7.07 -8.77
C CYS A 60 1.16 -8.03 -9.79
N LEU A 61 -0.12 -7.89 -10.11
CA LEU A 61 -0.80 -8.71 -11.12
C LEU A 61 -0.83 -8.04 -12.49
N GLY A 62 -1.02 -6.72 -12.52
CA GLY A 62 -1.17 -5.94 -13.74
C GLY A 62 0.13 -5.80 -14.52
N ILE A 63 1.26 -5.57 -13.84
CA ILE A 63 2.56 -5.46 -14.52
C ILE A 63 2.92 -6.78 -15.23
N PRO A 64 2.90 -7.96 -14.57
CA PRO A 64 3.09 -9.22 -15.28
C PRO A 64 2.03 -9.48 -16.35
N GLY A 65 0.76 -9.14 -16.09
CA GLY A 65 -0.32 -9.31 -17.06
C GLY A 65 -0.07 -8.57 -18.37
N VAL A 66 0.31 -7.29 -18.28
CA VAL A 66 0.64 -6.45 -19.44
C VAL A 66 1.90 -6.96 -20.14
N ILE A 67 2.93 -7.37 -19.39
CA ILE A 67 4.14 -7.97 -19.98
C ILE A 67 3.78 -9.22 -20.78
N MET A 68 2.96 -10.13 -20.22
CA MET A 68 2.52 -11.35 -20.91
C MET A 68 1.71 -11.06 -22.18
N LEU A 69 0.92 -9.98 -22.19
CA LEU A 69 0.22 -9.52 -23.39
C LEU A 69 1.18 -9.03 -24.48
N LEU A 70 2.32 -8.42 -24.11
CA LEU A 70 3.28 -7.84 -25.04
C LEU A 70 4.31 -8.85 -25.56
N ILE A 71 4.62 -9.91 -24.81
CA ILE A 71 5.60 -10.95 -25.20
C ILE A 71 5.36 -11.47 -26.63
N PRO A 72 4.13 -11.87 -27.03
CA PRO A 72 3.90 -12.37 -28.38
C PRO A 72 4.22 -11.35 -29.47
N PHE A 73 3.92 -10.06 -29.24
CA PHE A 73 4.20 -9.00 -30.20
C PHE A 73 5.68 -8.70 -30.32
N ILE A 74 6.41 -8.70 -29.20
CA ILE A 74 7.86 -8.52 -29.18
C ILE A 74 8.55 -9.64 -29.96
N TYR A 75 8.09 -10.89 -29.77
CA TYR A 75 8.63 -12.04 -30.49
C TYR A 75 8.40 -11.92 -32.01
N ILE A 76 7.20 -11.54 -32.45
CA ILE A 76 6.89 -11.32 -33.87
C ILE A 76 7.81 -10.25 -34.48
N ILE A 77 8.03 -9.14 -33.78
CA ILE A 77 8.90 -8.04 -34.25
C ILE A 77 10.38 -8.46 -34.25
N ALA A 78 10.81 -9.26 -33.27
CA ALA A 78 12.18 -9.75 -33.15
C ALA A 78 12.53 -10.86 -34.16
N LEU A 79 11.53 -11.60 -34.64
CA LEU A 79 11.66 -12.62 -35.68
C LEU A 79 11.57 -12.05 -37.11
N LEU A 80 11.21 -10.78 -37.25
CA LEU A 80 11.08 -10.11 -38.55
C LEU A 80 12.42 -9.92 -39.33
N PRO A 81 13.62 -9.85 -38.70
CA PRO A 81 14.88 -9.77 -39.44
C PRO A 81 15.63 -11.10 -39.36
N GLY A 82 15.32 -12.02 -40.27
CA GLY A 82 16.15 -13.21 -40.46
C GLY A 82 15.36 -14.40 -40.97
N ASP A 83 15.09 -14.41 -42.28
CA ASP A 83 14.85 -15.66 -43.00
C ASP A 83 16.03 -16.62 -42.69
N HIS A 84 15.78 -17.55 -41.79
CA HIS A 84 16.73 -18.55 -41.33
C HIS A 84 16.25 -19.94 -41.74
N GLY A 85 15.89 -20.11 -43.02
CA GLY A 85 16.04 -21.37 -43.75
C GLY A 85 15.43 -22.64 -43.12
N ASP A 86 14.51 -22.50 -42.18
CA ASP A 86 13.80 -23.59 -41.54
C ASP A 86 12.30 -23.36 -41.74
N SER A 87 11.55 -24.45 -41.91
CA SER A 87 10.19 -24.44 -42.45
C SER A 87 9.31 -23.39 -41.76
N GLY A 88 8.79 -22.42 -42.52
CA GLY A 88 7.97 -21.32 -41.98
C GLY A 88 6.72 -21.76 -41.21
N ASP A 89 6.36 -23.04 -41.30
CA ASP A 89 5.28 -23.66 -40.55
C ASP A 89 5.62 -23.81 -39.06
N ASP A 90 6.84 -24.20 -38.69
CA ASP A 90 7.21 -24.46 -37.28
C ASP A 90 7.25 -23.16 -36.45
N LEU A 91 7.77 -22.08 -37.04
CA LEU A 91 7.77 -20.74 -36.43
C LEU A 91 6.35 -20.18 -36.27
N ALA A 92 5.47 -20.41 -37.26
CA ALA A 92 4.08 -19.97 -37.20
C ALA A 92 3.32 -20.73 -36.09
N TRP A 93 3.56 -22.03 -35.94
CA TRP A 93 3.01 -22.84 -34.85
C TRP A 93 3.50 -22.36 -33.48
N GLU A 94 4.79 -22.05 -33.34
CA GLU A 94 5.34 -21.54 -32.08
C GLU A 94 4.70 -20.20 -31.67
N ILE A 95 4.60 -19.24 -32.59
CA ILE A 95 3.93 -17.95 -32.35
C ILE A 95 2.46 -18.18 -31.97
N PHE A 96 1.78 -19.10 -32.66
CA PHE A 96 0.38 -19.42 -32.39
C PHE A 96 0.19 -20.00 -30.99
N PHE A 97 1.02 -20.96 -30.56
CA PHE A 97 0.95 -21.52 -29.21
C PHE A 97 1.26 -20.47 -28.14
N MET A 98 2.24 -19.61 -28.37
CA MET A 98 2.55 -18.52 -27.46
C MET A 98 1.39 -17.52 -27.35
N PHE A 99 0.73 -17.17 -28.45
CA PHE A 99 -0.47 -16.34 -28.42
C PHE A 99 -1.60 -17.02 -27.65
N MET A 100 -1.88 -18.30 -27.93
CA MET A 100 -2.95 -19.05 -27.27
C MET A 100 -2.70 -19.31 -25.78
N THR A 101 -1.47 -19.14 -25.29
CA THR A 101 -1.12 -19.35 -23.87
C THR A 101 -0.90 -18.02 -23.14
N PHE A 102 0.04 -17.20 -23.59
CA PHE A 102 0.43 -15.97 -22.88
C PHE A 102 -0.63 -14.87 -22.99
N PHE A 103 -1.29 -14.73 -24.14
CA PHE A 103 -2.31 -13.68 -24.33
C PHE A 103 -3.53 -13.86 -23.41
N PRO A 104 -4.21 -15.03 -23.34
CA PRO A 104 -5.35 -15.17 -22.45
C PRO A 104 -4.96 -15.09 -20.97
N ILE A 105 -3.80 -15.62 -20.58
CA ILE A 105 -3.30 -15.51 -19.19
C ILE A 105 -3.03 -14.05 -18.85
N GLY A 106 -2.33 -13.32 -19.72
CA GLY A 106 -2.03 -11.90 -19.56
C GLY A 106 -3.30 -11.05 -19.50
N LEU A 107 -4.31 -11.39 -20.30
CA LEU A 107 -5.61 -10.71 -20.31
C LEU A 107 -6.33 -10.91 -18.96
N VAL A 108 -6.40 -12.14 -18.45
CA VAL A 108 -7.04 -12.44 -17.16
C VAL A 108 -6.33 -11.70 -16.02
N LEU A 109 -5.00 -11.75 -15.96
CA LEU A 109 -4.22 -11.05 -14.94
C LEU A 109 -4.44 -9.53 -15.00
N SER A 110 -4.47 -8.96 -16.20
CA SER A 110 -4.72 -7.54 -16.41
C SER A 110 -6.14 -7.13 -15.99
N VAL A 111 -7.16 -7.93 -16.33
CA VAL A 111 -8.54 -7.67 -15.91
C VAL A 111 -8.69 -7.75 -14.39
N VAL A 112 -8.11 -8.77 -13.75
CA VAL A 112 -8.12 -8.88 -12.28
C VAL A 112 -7.42 -7.67 -11.64
N ALA A 113 -6.27 -7.26 -12.18
CA ALA A 113 -5.56 -6.08 -11.71
C ALA A 113 -6.40 -4.80 -11.84
N LEU A 114 -7.10 -4.60 -12.95
CA LEU A 114 -7.99 -3.45 -13.15
C LEU A 114 -9.15 -3.44 -12.15
N ILE A 115 -9.75 -4.61 -11.90
CA ILE A 115 -10.82 -4.74 -10.89
C ILE A 115 -10.27 -4.37 -9.51
N MET A 116 -9.10 -4.89 -9.12
CA MET A 116 -8.48 -4.57 -7.83
C MET A 116 -8.08 -3.10 -7.72
N PHE A 117 -7.63 -2.49 -8.82
CA PHE A 117 -7.31 -1.07 -8.88
C PHE A 117 -8.55 -0.21 -8.67
N ASP A 118 -9.66 -0.54 -9.37
CA ASP A 118 -10.94 0.14 -9.23
C ASP A 118 -11.51 0.01 -7.82
N PHE A 119 -11.44 -1.17 -7.19
CA PHE A 119 -11.78 -1.32 -5.78
C PHE A 119 -10.91 -0.44 -4.86
N GLY A 120 -9.60 -0.41 -5.11
CA GLY A 120 -8.67 0.45 -4.35
C GLY A 120 -8.95 1.95 -4.51
N GLU A 121 -9.40 2.39 -5.69
CA GLU A 121 -9.78 3.77 -5.98
C GLU A 121 -11.15 4.14 -5.38
N ASN A 122 -12.14 3.25 -5.46
CA ASN A 122 -13.48 3.48 -4.93
C ASN A 122 -13.51 3.53 -3.39
N LEU A 123 -12.56 2.88 -2.70
CA LEU A 123 -12.34 3.06 -1.25
C LEU A 123 -11.82 4.47 -0.86
N CYS A 124 -11.50 5.34 -1.83
CA CYS A 124 -10.99 6.70 -1.60
C CYS A 124 -12.05 7.81 -1.68
N LYS A 125 -13.31 7.50 -2.03
CA LYS A 125 -14.44 8.46 -2.06
C LYS A 125 -15.27 8.32 -0.79
#